data_AF-A0A7S1AM93-F1
#
_entry.id   AF-A0A7S1AM93-F1
#
_cell.length_a   1.000
_cell.length_b   1.000
_cell.length_c   1.000
_cell.angle_alpha   90.00
_cell.angle_beta   90.00
_cell.angle_gamma   90.00
#
_symmetry.space_group_name_H-M   'P 1'
#
loop_
_entity.id
_entity.type
_entity.pdbx_description
1 polymer ?
#
loop_
_entity_poly.entity_id
_entity_poly.type
_entity_poly.pdbx_seq_one_letter_code
_entity_poly.pdbx_strand_id
1 'polypeptide(L)'
;FGSRLETHSFLGFHLNSISRQVVNFHLCMAYHQRDLGHCCLLLPLKFGVALISMIIFATGILALVAVLNAESYVLQEGGYSTWSGLNNYYESAGIVLGFVGLLGIYDEKIWWIRVFSFFVYGRILVNIFSFCADLIALVSCTSATDSSTVPLLELAESGLCSEGRIAYIFGFVLDFAVWAYFTYAVRTWHYYVELNPPYAISFGLDKNDRQSRWEKYQVDHISYYNGQLKPQQQDPPAYDMQEREQLDLLSAPAPGVGRVFRAMDDDNAMDSSANLNSDRD
;
A
#
# COMPACT_ATOMS: atom_id res chain seq x y z
N PHE A 1 -34.95 -14.83 31.08
CA PHE A 1 -35.86 -13.95 31.85
C PHE A 1 -35.00 -13.11 32.78
N GLY A 2 -34.80 -11.81 32.63
CA GLY A 2 -35.36 -10.80 31.75
C GLY A 2 -34.61 -9.51 32.09
N SER A 3 -33.65 -9.13 31.25
CA SER A 3 -32.98 -7.84 31.31
C SER A 3 -33.08 -7.22 29.93
N ARG A 4 -34.04 -6.31 29.89
CA ARG A 4 -34.42 -5.37 28.84
C ARG A 4 -33.19 -4.86 28.05
N LEU A 5 -33.08 -5.30 26.80
CA LEU A 5 -32.20 -4.74 25.77
C LEU A 5 -32.68 -3.32 25.42
N GLU A 6 -32.10 -2.32 26.07
CA GLU A 6 -32.10 -0.93 25.60
C GLU A 6 -30.71 -0.59 25.03
N THR A 7 -30.37 -1.14 23.86
CA THR A 7 -29.12 -0.80 23.14
C THR A 7 -29.33 -0.57 21.64
N HIS A 8 -30.52 -0.11 21.22
CA HIS A 8 -30.83 0.11 19.81
C HIS A 8 -30.51 1.51 19.24
N SER A 9 -29.84 2.41 19.96
CA SER A 9 -29.74 3.83 19.52
C SER A 9 -28.34 4.39 19.27
N PHE A 10 -27.24 3.66 19.53
CA PHE A 10 -25.89 4.25 19.42
C PHE A 10 -25.15 3.96 18.11
N LEU A 11 -25.54 2.91 17.36
CA LEU A 11 -24.93 2.58 16.05
C LEU A 11 -25.52 3.36 14.86
N GLY A 12 -26.65 4.05 15.05
CA GLY A 12 -27.30 4.84 13.99
C GLY A 12 -26.76 6.27 13.80
N PHE A 13 -26.01 6.81 14.75
CA PHE A 13 -25.66 8.24 14.75
C PHE A 13 -24.27 8.57 14.14
N HIS A 14 -23.39 7.58 13.94
CA HIS A 14 -22.06 7.82 13.35
C HIS A 14 -21.95 7.51 11.85
N LEU A 15 -22.79 6.62 11.30
CA LEU A 15 -22.74 6.26 9.87
C LEU A 15 -23.19 7.42 8.95
N ASN A 16 -24.11 8.28 9.42
CA ASN A 16 -24.56 9.45 8.65
C ASN A 16 -23.54 10.59 8.58
N SER A 17 -22.60 10.67 9.53
CA SER A 17 -21.53 11.68 9.53
C SER A 17 -20.39 11.29 8.58
N ILE A 18 -20.05 9.99 8.54
CA ILE A 18 -19.02 9.45 7.65
C ILE A 18 -19.44 9.59 6.18
N SER A 19 -20.73 9.34 5.87
CA SER A 19 -21.25 9.47 4.50
C SER A 19 -21.11 10.89 3.92
N ARG A 20 -21.17 11.95 4.74
CA ARG A 20 -21.02 13.34 4.26
C ARG A 20 -19.57 13.77 4.06
N GLN A 21 -18.61 13.19 4.77
CA GLN A 21 -17.19 13.51 4.55
C GLN A 21 -16.61 12.85 3.30
N VAL A 22 -17.11 11.66 2.92
CA VAL A 22 -16.65 10.93 1.72
C VAL A 22 -17.00 11.70 0.42
N VAL A 23 -18.12 12.43 0.40
CA VAL A 23 -18.60 13.09 -0.83
C VAL A 23 -17.82 14.39 -1.15
N ASN A 24 -17.33 15.12 -0.14
CA ASN A 24 -16.55 16.34 -0.39
C ASN A 24 -15.10 16.08 -0.83
N PHE A 25 -14.57 14.89 -0.59
CA PHE A 25 -13.22 14.51 -1.02
C PHE A 25 -13.13 14.25 -2.54
N HIS A 26 -14.27 14.01 -3.20
CA HIS A 26 -14.33 13.69 -4.63
C HIS A 26 -13.99 14.86 -5.56
N LEU A 27 -14.09 16.12 -5.11
CA LEU A 27 -14.01 17.28 -6.01
C LEU A 27 -12.61 17.91 -6.14
N CYS A 28 -11.62 17.54 -5.30
CA CYS A 28 -10.28 18.15 -5.34
C CYS A 28 -9.22 17.29 -6.06
N MET A 29 -9.52 16.02 -6.38
CA MET A 29 -8.57 15.07 -6.99
C MET A 29 -8.68 14.99 -8.52
N ALA A 30 -9.01 16.10 -9.19
CA ALA A 30 -8.91 16.23 -10.65
C ALA A 30 -7.50 16.69 -11.07
N TYR A 31 -6.45 16.07 -10.51
CA TYR A 31 -5.09 16.24 -10.99
C TYR A 31 -4.80 15.13 -11.98
N HIS A 32 -4.41 15.52 -13.19
CA HIS A 32 -4.19 14.70 -14.38
C HIS A 32 -3.08 13.64 -14.14
N GLN A 33 -3.37 12.57 -13.40
CA GLN A 33 -2.51 11.39 -13.31
C GLN A 33 -2.91 10.42 -14.43
N ARG A 34 -1.91 9.84 -15.10
CA ARG A 34 -2.11 8.79 -16.11
C ARG A 34 -3.01 7.71 -15.53
N ASP A 35 -4.08 7.35 -16.24
CA ASP A 35 -5.04 6.33 -15.81
C ASP A 35 -4.36 4.95 -15.76
N LEU A 36 -3.82 4.59 -14.58
CA LEU A 36 -3.11 3.34 -14.31
C LEU A 36 -4.07 2.14 -14.10
N GLY A 37 -5.27 2.20 -14.67
CA GLY A 37 -6.31 1.18 -14.54
C GLY A 37 -7.39 1.49 -13.48
N HIS A 38 -8.45 0.69 -13.50
CA HIS A 38 -9.63 0.84 -12.65
C HIS A 38 -9.67 -0.27 -11.58
N CYS A 39 -9.96 0.10 -10.33
CA CYS A 39 -10.26 -0.78 -9.21
C CYS A 39 -11.78 -0.82 -8.98
N CYS A 40 -12.33 -1.98 -8.61
CA CYS A 40 -13.77 -2.17 -8.38
C CYS A 40 -14.63 -1.72 -9.57
N LEU A 41 -14.14 -1.95 -10.80
CA LEU A 41 -14.75 -1.61 -12.10
C LEU A 41 -14.95 -0.11 -12.39
N LEU A 42 -14.91 0.78 -11.39
CA LEU A 42 -15.31 2.19 -11.54
C LEU A 42 -14.41 3.20 -10.84
N LEU A 43 -13.58 2.78 -9.87
CA LEU A 43 -12.80 3.70 -9.04
C LEU A 43 -11.34 3.73 -9.52
N PRO A 44 -10.70 4.91 -9.62
CA PRO A 44 -9.27 4.96 -9.94
C PRO A 44 -8.47 4.20 -8.88
N LEU A 45 -7.48 3.42 -9.30
CA LEU A 45 -6.73 2.51 -8.43
C LEU A 45 -6.17 3.21 -7.17
N LYS A 46 -5.63 4.42 -7.33
CA LYS A 46 -5.10 5.24 -6.22
C LYS A 46 -6.16 5.55 -5.16
N PHE A 47 -7.37 5.90 -5.59
CA PHE A 47 -8.49 6.16 -4.68
C PHE A 47 -8.96 4.87 -4.00
N GLY A 48 -9.00 3.75 -4.74
CA GLY A 48 -9.35 2.45 -4.17
C GLY A 48 -8.42 2.04 -3.03
N VAL A 49 -7.10 2.18 -3.22
CA VAL A 49 -6.12 1.86 -2.17
C VAL A 49 -6.19 2.82 -0.99
N ALA A 50 -6.47 4.12 -1.23
CA ALA A 50 -6.72 5.07 -0.15
C ALA A 50 -7.96 4.71 0.68
N LEU A 51 -9.03 4.26 0.03
CA LEU A 51 -10.25 3.79 0.68
C LEU A 51 -10.00 2.53 1.52
N ILE A 52 -9.22 1.57 1.01
CA ILE A 52 -8.81 0.38 1.78
C ILE A 52 -8.04 0.80 3.05
N SER A 53 -7.13 1.79 2.94
CA SER A 53 -6.40 2.32 4.09
C SER A 53 -7.33 2.96 5.13
N MET A 54 -8.35 3.69 4.68
CA MET A 54 -9.39 4.26 5.55
C MET A 54 -10.21 3.17 6.25
N ILE A 55 -10.60 2.11 5.54
CA ILE A 55 -11.33 0.97 6.13
C ILE A 55 -10.47 0.32 7.22
N ILE A 56 -9.20 0.03 6.95
CA ILE A 56 -8.28 -0.55 7.93
C ILE A 56 -8.18 0.33 9.18
N PHE A 57 -8.01 1.64 8.99
CA PHE A 57 -7.96 2.60 10.09
C PHE A 57 -9.25 2.57 10.94
N ALA A 58 -10.42 2.59 10.29
CA ALA A 58 -11.71 2.54 10.97
C ALA A 58 -11.91 1.22 11.72
N THR A 59 -11.56 0.07 11.11
CA THR A 59 -11.62 -1.24 11.79
C THR A 59 -10.67 -1.29 12.99
N GLY A 60 -9.50 -0.66 12.91
CA GLY A 60 -8.57 -0.58 14.03
C GLY A 60 -9.13 0.22 15.22
N ILE A 61 -9.87 1.31 14.96
CA ILE A 61 -10.56 2.06 16.02
C ILE A 61 -11.63 1.19 16.69
N LEU A 62 -12.43 0.46 15.90
CA LEU A 62 -13.44 -0.44 16.44
C LEU A 62 -12.81 -1.57 17.28
N ALA A 63 -11.71 -2.16 16.81
CA ALA A 63 -10.95 -3.16 17.55
C ALA A 63 -10.37 -2.60 18.87
N LEU A 64 -9.86 -1.36 18.85
CA LEU A 64 -9.39 -0.69 20.08
C LEU A 64 -10.53 -0.49 21.08
N VAL A 65 -11.71 -0.06 20.62
CA VAL A 65 -12.90 0.06 21.47
C VAL A 65 -13.31 -1.30 22.03
N ALA A 66 -13.24 -2.37 21.24
CA ALA A 66 -13.54 -3.72 21.72
C ALA A 66 -12.55 -4.17 22.83
N VAL A 67 -11.25 -3.92 22.64
CA VAL A 67 -10.21 -4.24 23.65
C VAL A 67 -10.42 -3.45 24.95
N LEU A 68 -10.79 -2.17 24.85
CA LEU A 68 -11.04 -1.33 26.03
C LEU A 68 -12.28 -1.73 26.81
N ASN A 69 -13.23 -2.39 26.14
CA ASN A 69 -14.46 -2.84 26.76
C ASN A 69 -14.49 -4.37 26.95
N ALA A 70 -13.47 -4.91 27.62
CA ALA A 70 -13.25 -6.35 27.79
C ALA A 70 -14.43 -7.16 28.36
N GLU A 71 -15.47 -6.51 28.90
CA GLU A 71 -16.57 -7.17 29.60
C GLU A 71 -17.88 -7.34 28.79
N SER A 72 -18.04 -6.74 27.60
CA SER A 72 -19.41 -6.58 27.04
C SER A 72 -19.64 -6.71 25.53
N TYR A 73 -18.65 -7.04 24.70
CA TYR A 73 -18.86 -6.96 23.23
C TYR A 73 -18.62 -8.30 22.52
N VAL A 74 -19.73 -8.96 22.17
CA VAL A 74 -19.86 -10.21 21.39
C VAL A 74 -19.85 -9.94 19.87
N LEU A 75 -19.47 -8.73 19.42
CA LEU A 75 -19.55 -8.35 18.01
C LEU A 75 -18.32 -8.73 17.19
N GLN A 76 -17.41 -9.54 17.75
CA GLN A 76 -16.20 -9.94 17.07
C GLN A 76 -16.44 -11.22 16.26
N GLU A 77 -15.94 -11.26 15.03
CA GLU A 77 -15.90 -12.47 14.23
C GLU A 77 -14.94 -13.48 14.90
N GLY A 78 -15.51 -14.41 15.67
CA GLY A 78 -14.77 -15.45 16.39
C GLY A 78 -15.08 -15.47 17.89
N GLY A 79 -14.14 -15.98 18.69
CA GLY A 79 -14.25 -15.99 20.16
C GLY A 79 -14.48 -17.38 20.78
N TYR A 80 -14.46 -18.43 19.96
CA TYR A 80 -14.59 -19.80 20.45
C TYR A 80 -13.29 -20.32 21.08
N SER A 81 -12.15 -19.80 20.62
CA SER A 81 -10.82 -20.12 21.11
C SER A 81 -10.20 -18.98 21.93
N THR A 82 -9.30 -19.31 22.86
CA THR A 82 -8.49 -18.32 23.61
C THR A 82 -7.54 -17.53 22.71
N TRP A 83 -7.26 -18.04 21.52
CA TRP A 83 -6.38 -17.43 20.52
C TRP A 83 -7.05 -16.33 19.71
N SER A 84 -8.38 -16.21 19.78
CA SER A 84 -9.16 -15.17 19.10
C SER A 84 -8.76 -13.73 19.47
N GLY A 85 -8.16 -13.54 20.66
CA GLY A 85 -7.63 -12.26 21.09
C GLY A 85 -6.50 -11.71 20.20
N LEU A 86 -5.74 -12.58 19.53
CA LEU A 86 -4.64 -12.15 18.64
C LEU A 86 -5.13 -11.28 17.49
N ASN A 87 -6.33 -11.56 16.95
CA ASN A 87 -6.88 -10.77 15.86
C ASN A 87 -7.18 -9.33 16.31
N ASN A 88 -7.75 -9.13 17.49
CA ASN A 88 -7.99 -7.79 18.05
C ASN A 88 -6.70 -6.97 18.20
N TYR A 89 -5.64 -7.60 18.73
CA TYR A 89 -4.36 -6.92 18.87
C TYR A 89 -3.80 -6.53 17.51
N TYR A 90 -3.88 -7.43 16.53
CA TYR A 90 -3.41 -7.16 15.17
C TYR A 90 -4.21 -6.06 14.48
N GLU A 91 -5.54 -6.08 14.62
CA GLU A 91 -6.42 -5.05 14.08
C GLU A 91 -6.21 -3.69 14.72
N SER A 92 -5.94 -3.64 16.04
CA SER A 92 -5.64 -2.37 16.74
C SER A 92 -4.36 -1.71 16.22
N ALA A 93 -3.35 -2.50 15.82
CA ALA A 93 -2.15 -1.99 15.14
C ALA A 93 -2.48 -1.34 13.77
N GLY A 94 -3.62 -1.71 13.18
CA GLY A 94 -4.17 -1.12 11.96
C GLY A 94 -4.50 0.36 12.07
N ILE A 95 -4.66 0.94 13.28
CA ILE A 95 -4.82 2.40 13.44
C ILE A 95 -3.57 3.12 12.94
N VAL A 96 -2.39 2.73 13.43
CA VAL A 96 -1.14 3.37 13.04
C VAL A 96 -0.82 3.04 11.59
N LEU A 97 -0.95 1.77 11.20
CA LEU A 97 -0.57 1.31 9.86
C LEU A 97 -1.53 1.78 8.77
N GLY A 98 -2.82 1.93 9.07
CA GLY A 98 -3.80 2.54 8.16
C GLY A 98 -3.53 4.04 7.95
N PHE A 99 -3.04 4.75 8.96
CA PHE A 99 -2.63 6.15 8.81
C PHE A 99 -1.32 6.29 8.00
N VAL A 100 -0.32 5.45 8.29
CA VAL A 100 0.92 5.32 7.51
C VAL A 100 0.63 5.00 6.05
N GLY A 101 -0.30 4.09 5.77
CA GLY A 101 -0.75 3.77 4.41
C GLY A 101 -1.32 4.97 3.67
N LEU A 102 -2.18 5.75 4.34
CA LEU A 102 -2.81 6.94 3.75
C LEU A 102 -1.77 8.02 3.41
N LEU A 103 -0.83 8.30 4.32
CA LEU A 103 0.30 9.19 4.04
C LEU A 103 1.21 8.64 2.94
N GLY A 104 1.45 7.33 2.91
CA GLY A 104 2.27 6.69 1.89
C GLY A 104 1.70 6.84 0.47
N ILE A 105 0.37 6.76 0.34
CA ILE A 105 -0.34 6.97 -0.94
C ILE A 105 -0.35 8.44 -1.35
N TYR A 106 -0.44 9.36 -0.38
CA TYR A 106 -0.42 10.80 -0.62
C TYR A 106 0.96 11.30 -1.04
N ASP A 107 2.02 10.89 -0.32
CA ASP A 107 3.40 11.28 -0.57
C ASP A 107 4.10 10.45 -1.68
N GLU A 108 3.45 9.38 -2.15
CA GLU A 108 3.99 8.41 -3.12
C GLU A 108 5.36 7.82 -2.71
N LYS A 109 5.60 7.69 -1.39
CA LYS A 109 6.84 7.12 -0.83
C LYS A 109 6.80 5.59 -0.83
N ILE A 110 7.62 4.97 -1.67
CA ILE A 110 7.71 3.50 -1.84
C ILE A 110 7.89 2.76 -0.50
N TRP A 111 8.74 3.27 0.39
CA TRP A 111 9.00 2.60 1.67
C TRP A 111 7.76 2.50 2.57
N TRP A 112 6.90 3.52 2.58
CA TRP A 112 5.66 3.53 3.36
C TRP A 112 4.64 2.55 2.78
N ILE A 113 4.52 2.50 1.45
CA ILE A 113 3.64 1.57 0.74
C ILE A 113 4.09 0.12 0.94
N ARG A 114 5.40 -0.16 0.96
CA ARG A 114 5.96 -1.49 1.27
C ARG A 114 5.51 -1.97 2.64
N VAL A 115 5.69 -1.14 3.68
CA VAL A 115 5.28 -1.46 5.05
C VAL A 115 3.77 -1.72 5.12
N PHE A 116 2.96 -0.87 4.47
CA PHE A 116 1.52 -1.06 4.40
C PHE A 116 1.12 -2.36 3.69
N SER A 117 1.78 -2.70 2.57
CA SER A 117 1.50 -3.94 1.86
C SER A 117 1.81 -5.18 2.71
N PHE A 118 2.95 -5.21 3.42
CA PHE A 118 3.28 -6.29 4.35
C PHE A 118 2.25 -6.44 5.47
N PHE A 119 1.74 -5.33 6.01
CA PHE A 119 0.68 -5.37 7.02
C PHE A 119 -0.61 -6.00 6.49
N VAL A 120 -1.04 -5.63 5.27
CA VAL A 120 -2.26 -6.22 4.67
C VAL A 120 -2.10 -7.73 4.45
N TYR A 121 -0.92 -8.21 4.03
CA TYR A 121 -0.64 -9.66 3.97
C TYR A 121 -0.70 -10.33 5.34
N GLY A 122 -0.10 -9.71 6.36
CA GLY A 122 -0.12 -10.24 7.71
C GLY A 122 -1.55 -10.35 8.27
N ARG A 123 -2.44 -9.42 7.93
CA ARG A 123 -3.86 -9.49 8.29
C ARG A 123 -4.52 -10.76 7.78
N ILE A 124 -4.31 -11.11 6.50
CA ILE A 124 -4.84 -12.35 5.93
C ILE A 124 -4.33 -13.58 6.68
N LEU A 125 -3.03 -13.62 7.02
CA LEU A 125 -2.45 -14.74 7.74
C LEU A 125 -3.04 -14.90 9.14
N VAL A 126 -3.23 -13.79 9.87
CA VAL A 126 -3.86 -13.79 11.20
C VAL A 126 -5.33 -14.24 11.12
N ASN A 127 -6.08 -13.80 10.11
CA ASN A 127 -7.45 -14.25 9.88
C ASN A 127 -7.53 -15.76 9.60
N ILE A 128 -6.66 -16.31 8.73
CA ILE A 128 -6.60 -17.76 8.47
C ILE A 128 -6.29 -18.52 9.78
N PHE A 129 -5.32 -18.03 10.55
CA PHE A 129 -4.94 -18.68 11.81
C PHE A 129 -6.09 -18.69 12.82
N SER A 130 -6.78 -17.56 13.00
CA SER A 130 -7.94 -17.45 13.89
C SER A 130 -9.07 -18.38 13.45
N PHE A 131 -9.35 -18.43 12.15
CA PHE A 131 -10.36 -19.32 11.58
C PHE A 131 -10.07 -20.80 11.83
N CYS A 132 -8.82 -21.24 11.65
CA CYS A 132 -8.40 -22.60 11.95
C CYS A 132 -8.57 -22.93 13.44
N ALA A 133 -8.19 -22.02 14.33
CA ALA A 133 -8.32 -22.20 15.78
C ALA A 133 -9.80 -22.33 16.20
N ASP A 134 -10.67 -21.47 15.66
CA ASP A 134 -12.10 -21.51 15.94
C ASP A 134 -12.76 -22.75 15.35
N LEU A 135 -12.38 -23.21 14.15
CA LEU A 135 -12.90 -24.47 13.58
C LEU A 135 -12.59 -25.67 14.46
N ILE A 136 -11.39 -25.75 15.04
CA ILE A 136 -11.01 -26.83 15.96
C ILE A 136 -11.90 -26.80 17.22
N ALA A 137 -12.20 -25.61 17.73
CA ALA A 137 -13.12 -25.44 18.85
C ALA A 137 -14.56 -25.88 18.49
N LEU A 138 -15.07 -25.49 17.31
CA LEU A 138 -16.41 -25.88 16.85
C LEU A 138 -16.55 -27.37 16.54
N VAL A 139 -15.47 -28.06 16.15
CA VAL A 139 -15.49 -29.53 15.96
C VAL A 139 -15.67 -30.23 17.31
N SER A 140 -15.17 -29.65 18.38
CA SER A 140 -15.27 -30.20 19.74
C SER A 140 -16.63 -29.95 20.41
N CYS A 141 -17.47 -29.07 19.84
CA CYS A 141 -18.81 -28.69 20.34
C CYS A 141 -19.73 -29.88 20.62
N THR A 142 -19.63 -30.96 19.83
CA THR A 142 -20.51 -32.14 19.97
C THR A 142 -20.15 -33.03 21.16
N SER A 143 -18.91 -32.92 21.67
CA SER A 143 -18.36 -33.84 22.66
C SER A 143 -18.00 -33.16 23.99
N ALA A 144 -18.02 -31.82 24.04
CA ALA A 144 -17.57 -31.05 25.18
C ALA A 144 -18.76 -30.64 26.06
N THR A 145 -19.03 -31.40 27.11
CA THR A 145 -19.85 -30.93 28.25
C THR A 145 -19.12 -29.88 29.11
N ASP A 146 -17.79 -29.78 28.97
CA ASP A 146 -16.94 -28.94 29.83
C ASP A 146 -16.29 -27.76 29.08
N SER A 147 -16.84 -27.32 27.96
CA SER A 147 -16.27 -26.18 27.23
C SER A 147 -16.37 -24.89 28.03
N SER A 148 -15.24 -24.19 28.17
CA SER A 148 -15.06 -23.05 29.08
C SER A 148 -15.51 -21.69 28.54
N THR A 149 -15.94 -21.60 27.28
CA THR A 149 -16.38 -20.32 26.68
C THR A 149 -17.91 -20.23 26.64
N VAL A 150 -18.43 -19.15 27.24
CA VAL A 150 -19.87 -18.83 27.29
C VAL A 150 -20.56 -18.93 25.92
N PRO A 151 -20.02 -18.39 24.80
CA PRO A 151 -20.71 -18.48 23.51
C PRO A 151 -20.77 -19.90 22.93
N LEU A 152 -19.78 -20.76 23.24
CA LEU A 152 -19.81 -22.15 22.76
C LEU A 152 -20.83 -22.98 23.54
N LEU A 153 -20.99 -22.71 24.85
CA LEU A 153 -21.98 -23.35 25.70
C LEU A 153 -23.41 -23.02 25.23
N GLU A 154 -23.71 -21.76 24.94
CA GLU A 154 -25.03 -21.34 24.43
C GLU A 154 -25.36 -22.01 23.09
N LEU A 155 -24.36 -22.13 22.20
CA LEU A 155 -24.53 -22.80 20.92
C LEU A 155 -24.76 -24.32 21.09
N ALA A 156 -24.05 -24.95 22.02
CA ALA A 156 -24.20 -26.36 22.35
C ALA A 156 -25.57 -26.66 22.98
N GLU A 157 -26.05 -25.81 23.90
CA GLU A 157 -27.37 -25.94 24.53
C GLU A 157 -28.51 -25.84 23.51
N SER A 158 -28.34 -25.02 22.47
CA SER A 158 -29.32 -24.90 21.38
C SER A 158 -29.35 -26.10 20.42
N GLY A 159 -28.34 -26.97 20.46
CA GLY A 159 -28.21 -28.11 19.55
C GLY A 159 -27.88 -27.74 18.10
N LEU A 160 -27.43 -26.49 17.84
CA LEU A 160 -27.18 -25.95 16.49
C LEU A 160 -25.68 -25.93 16.11
N CYS A 161 -24.84 -26.80 16.71
CA CYS A 161 -23.40 -26.83 16.44
C CYS A 161 -23.08 -27.07 14.94
N SER A 162 -23.90 -27.86 14.22
CA SER A 162 -23.65 -28.21 12.80
C SER A 162 -23.97 -27.03 11.89
N GLU A 163 -25.13 -26.41 12.09
CA GLU A 163 -25.61 -25.25 11.35
C GLU A 163 -24.69 -24.04 11.58
N GLY A 164 -24.29 -23.81 12.83
CA GLY A 164 -23.35 -22.75 13.18
C GLY A 164 -22.00 -22.90 12.49
N ARG A 165 -21.50 -24.13 12.33
CA ARG A 165 -20.25 -24.41 11.61
C ARG A 165 -20.32 -24.05 10.14
N ILE A 166 -21.40 -24.41 9.45
CA ILE A 166 -21.58 -24.11 8.02
C ILE A 166 -21.71 -22.59 7.82
N ALA A 167 -22.49 -21.91 8.66
CA ALA A 167 -22.65 -20.47 8.61
C ALA A 167 -21.30 -19.74 8.86
N TYR A 168 -20.51 -20.23 9.82
CA TYR A 168 -19.18 -19.68 10.12
C TYR A 168 -18.21 -19.84 8.94
N ILE A 169 -18.14 -21.03 8.33
CA ILE A 169 -17.31 -21.27 7.14
C ILE A 169 -17.72 -20.35 5.99
N PHE A 170 -19.02 -20.21 5.75
CA PHE A 170 -19.53 -19.35 4.69
C PHE A 170 -19.18 -17.86 4.93
N GLY A 171 -19.37 -17.37 6.16
CA GLY A 171 -18.98 -16.02 6.54
C GLY A 171 -17.48 -15.77 6.33
N PHE A 172 -16.64 -16.69 6.80
CA PHE A 172 -15.19 -16.60 6.61
C PHE A 172 -14.78 -16.58 5.15
N VAL A 173 -15.38 -17.42 4.28
CA VAL A 173 -15.05 -17.44 2.85
C VAL A 173 -15.36 -16.09 2.18
N LEU A 174 -16.48 -15.46 2.54
CA LEU A 174 -16.85 -14.15 2.01
C LEU A 174 -15.88 -13.06 2.49
N ASP A 175 -15.60 -12.99 3.79
CA ASP A 175 -14.66 -12.01 4.34
C ASP A 175 -13.25 -12.21 3.76
N PHE A 176 -12.77 -13.45 3.72
CA PHE A 176 -11.49 -13.80 3.14
C PHE A 176 -11.38 -13.39 1.67
N ALA A 177 -12.43 -13.59 0.87
CA ALA A 177 -12.44 -13.19 -0.53
C ALA A 177 -12.33 -11.67 -0.70
N VAL A 178 -13.03 -10.90 0.15
CA VAL A 178 -12.96 -9.43 0.15
C VAL A 178 -11.55 -8.96 0.51
N TRP A 179 -10.96 -9.50 1.58
CA TRP A 179 -9.60 -9.14 1.99
C TRP A 179 -8.52 -9.59 1.00
N ALA A 180 -8.68 -10.76 0.38
CA ALA A 180 -7.80 -11.23 -0.68
C ALA A 180 -7.82 -10.28 -1.88
N TYR A 181 -9.01 -9.80 -2.27
CA TYR A 181 -9.16 -8.79 -3.32
C TYR A 181 -8.52 -7.45 -2.94
N PHE A 182 -8.70 -6.97 -1.71
CA PHE A 182 -8.02 -5.74 -1.24
C PHE A 182 -6.51 -5.88 -1.28
N THR A 183 -5.98 -7.02 -0.83
CA THR A 183 -4.54 -7.32 -0.87
C THR A 183 -4.00 -7.31 -2.29
N TYR A 184 -4.75 -7.89 -3.24
CA TYR A 184 -4.42 -7.84 -4.66
C TYR A 184 -4.38 -6.40 -5.17
N ALA A 185 -5.37 -5.57 -4.86
CA ALA A 185 -5.40 -4.15 -5.29
C ALA A 185 -4.21 -3.36 -4.72
N VAL A 186 -3.87 -3.54 -3.43
CA VAL A 186 -2.70 -2.90 -2.80
C VAL A 186 -1.40 -3.37 -3.45
N ARG A 187 -1.26 -4.68 -3.73
CA ARG A 187 -0.09 -5.25 -4.41
C ARG A 187 0.10 -4.66 -5.81
N THR A 188 -0.99 -4.54 -6.56
CA THR A 188 -0.97 -3.97 -7.91
C THR A 188 -0.55 -2.50 -7.87
N TRP A 189 -1.09 -1.71 -6.94
CA TRP A 189 -0.66 -0.32 -6.75
C TRP A 189 0.82 -0.22 -6.36
N HIS A 190 1.27 -1.04 -5.41
CA HIS A 190 2.67 -1.11 -5.01
C HIS A 190 3.60 -1.37 -6.22
N TYR A 191 3.25 -2.35 -7.06
CA TYR A 191 4.00 -2.64 -8.29
C TYR A 191 4.04 -1.46 -9.27
N TYR A 192 2.93 -0.73 -9.42
CA TYR A 192 2.89 0.47 -10.27
C TYR A 192 3.79 1.59 -9.77
N VAL A 193 3.84 1.84 -8.46
CA VAL A 193 4.69 2.88 -7.86
C VAL A 193 6.17 2.49 -7.95
N GLU A 194 6.50 1.20 -7.86
CA GLU A 194 7.88 0.73 -8.04
C GLU A 194 8.38 0.88 -9.49
N LEU A 195 7.53 0.57 -10.48
CA LEU A 195 7.89 0.68 -11.89
C LEU A 195 7.87 2.12 -12.42
N ASN A 196 7.00 2.97 -11.88
CA ASN A 196 6.84 4.36 -12.33
C ASN A 196 7.15 5.30 -11.17
N PRO A 197 8.43 5.51 -10.82
CA PRO A 197 8.77 6.44 -9.77
C PRO A 197 8.22 7.84 -10.13
N PRO A 198 7.74 8.62 -9.15
CA PRO A 198 7.10 9.92 -9.36
C PRO A 198 7.97 10.95 -10.09
N TYR A 199 9.27 10.71 -10.18
CA TYR A 199 10.24 11.50 -10.96
C TYR A 199 10.57 10.81 -12.29
N ALA A 200 9.55 10.35 -13.03
CA ALA A 200 9.78 10.00 -14.43
C ALA A 200 10.27 11.27 -15.14
N ILE A 201 11.59 11.42 -15.27
CA ILE A 201 12.21 12.42 -16.13
C ILE A 201 11.77 12.04 -17.53
N SER A 202 10.66 12.62 -17.97
CA SER A 202 10.19 12.54 -19.34
C SER A 202 11.24 13.24 -20.20
N PHE A 203 12.22 12.49 -20.70
CA PHE A 203 13.28 13.02 -21.56
C PHE A 203 12.81 13.39 -22.98
N GLY A 204 11.53 13.70 -23.18
CA GLY A 204 11.08 14.42 -24.39
C GLY A 204 10.31 13.61 -25.43
N LEU A 205 9.26 12.88 -25.01
CA LEU A 205 8.22 12.43 -25.95
C LEU A 205 6.95 13.28 -25.90
N ASP A 206 6.78 14.14 -24.89
CA ASP A 206 5.84 15.26 -24.99
C ASP A 206 6.42 16.32 -25.93
N LYS A 207 6.30 16.06 -27.24
CA LYS A 207 6.54 17.08 -28.27
C LYS A 207 5.66 18.33 -28.05
N ASN A 208 4.57 18.19 -27.30
CA ASN A 208 3.63 19.29 -27.02
C ASN A 208 3.99 20.14 -25.78
N ASP A 209 4.82 19.68 -24.82
CA ASP A 209 5.12 20.49 -23.62
C ASP A 209 6.12 21.62 -23.89
N ARG A 210 7.03 21.44 -24.86
CA ARG A 210 7.89 22.57 -25.29
C ARG A 210 7.05 23.67 -25.91
N GLN A 211 6.18 23.33 -26.84
CA GLN A 211 5.41 24.31 -27.60
C GLN A 211 4.38 25.03 -26.72
N SER A 212 3.64 24.32 -25.86
CA SER A 212 2.69 24.95 -24.93
C SER A 212 3.37 25.78 -23.82
N ARG A 213 4.56 25.38 -23.33
CA ARG A 213 5.33 26.25 -22.43
C ARG A 213 5.84 27.49 -23.16
N TRP A 214 6.34 27.34 -24.38
CA TRP A 214 6.83 28.48 -25.17
C TRP A 214 5.71 29.47 -25.50
N GLU A 215 4.53 28.96 -25.81
CA GLU A 215 3.31 29.75 -26.01
C GLU A 215 2.89 30.48 -24.73
N LYS A 216 2.96 29.80 -23.57
CA LYS A 216 2.70 30.40 -22.25
C LYS A 216 3.68 31.53 -21.91
N TYR A 217 4.94 31.42 -22.32
CA TYR A 217 5.96 32.44 -22.11
C TYR A 217 6.05 33.45 -23.26
N GLN A 218 5.16 33.40 -24.24
CA GLN A 218 5.18 34.23 -25.45
C GLN A 218 6.59 34.30 -26.07
N VAL A 219 7.28 33.15 -26.12
CA VAL A 219 8.56 33.05 -26.82
C VAL A 219 8.23 33.01 -28.30
N ASP A 220 8.06 34.21 -28.88
CA ASP A 220 7.49 34.44 -30.20
C ASP A 220 8.28 33.79 -31.35
N HIS A 221 9.52 33.37 -31.08
CA HIS A 221 10.36 32.64 -32.02
C HIS A 221 11.56 32.11 -31.27
N ILE A 222 11.64 30.80 -31.13
CA ILE A 222 12.95 30.19 -30.95
C ILE A 222 13.59 30.24 -32.32
N SER A 223 14.49 31.21 -32.51
CA SER A 223 15.49 31.13 -33.56
C SER A 223 16.19 29.81 -33.35
N TYR A 224 15.79 28.79 -34.13
CA TYR A 224 16.56 27.58 -34.31
C TYR A 224 17.90 28.08 -34.82
N TYR A 225 18.87 28.16 -33.92
CA TYR A 225 20.26 28.18 -34.32
C TYR A 225 20.47 26.84 -35.04
N ASN A 226 20.26 26.83 -36.36
CA ASN A 226 20.83 25.87 -37.31
C ASN A 226 22.37 26.03 -37.38
N GLY A 227 22.98 26.44 -36.28
CA GLY A 227 24.40 26.40 -36.10
C GLY A 227 24.72 24.98 -35.67
N GLN A 228 25.46 24.28 -36.53
CA GLN A 228 26.44 23.34 -36.02
C GLN A 228 27.02 23.92 -34.73
N LEU A 229 26.84 23.21 -33.61
CA LEU A 229 27.72 23.38 -32.48
C LEU A 229 29.12 23.02 -33.01
N LYS A 230 29.80 23.98 -33.64
CA LYS A 230 31.24 24.05 -33.53
C LYS A 230 31.46 23.98 -32.02
N PRO A 231 32.18 22.97 -31.50
CA PRO A 231 32.50 22.96 -30.09
C PRO A 231 32.99 24.36 -29.78
N GLN A 232 32.32 25.04 -28.85
CA GLN A 232 32.92 26.23 -28.28
C GLN A 232 34.25 25.73 -27.77
N GLN A 233 35.31 26.12 -28.48
CA GLN A 233 36.65 26.13 -27.97
C GLN A 233 36.55 27.12 -26.82
N GLN A 234 36.21 26.57 -25.66
CA GLN A 234 36.18 27.27 -24.41
C GLN A 234 37.64 27.58 -24.18
N ASP A 235 38.06 28.75 -24.64
CA ASP A 235 39.38 29.27 -24.30
C ASP A 235 39.44 29.17 -22.78
N PRO A 236 40.41 28.40 -22.25
CA PRO A 236 40.48 28.15 -20.83
C PRO A 236 40.44 29.52 -20.15
N PRO A 237 39.59 29.71 -19.11
CA PRO A 237 39.59 30.95 -18.35
C PRO A 237 41.05 31.28 -18.02
N ALA A 238 41.44 32.52 -18.30
CA ALA A 238 42.76 33.04 -17.96
C ALA A 238 42.89 33.01 -16.43
N TYR A 239 43.18 31.83 -15.90
CA TYR A 239 43.65 31.66 -14.55
C TYR A 239 45.05 32.25 -14.51
N ASP A 240 45.28 33.10 -13.52
CA ASP A 240 46.60 33.59 -13.17
C ASP A 240 47.55 32.39 -13.09
N MET A 241 48.62 32.41 -13.90
CA MET A 241 49.60 31.31 -13.93
C MET A 241 50.25 31.05 -12.57
N GLN A 242 50.13 31.99 -11.63
CA GLN A 242 50.64 31.88 -10.27
C GLN A 242 49.96 30.79 -9.43
N GLU A 243 48.70 30.44 -9.70
CA GLU A 243 47.99 29.43 -8.88
C GLU A 243 48.29 27.99 -9.36
N ARG A 244 48.69 27.81 -10.62
CA ARG A 244 49.09 26.49 -11.17
C ARG A 244 50.42 26.00 -10.60
N GLU A 245 51.41 26.87 -10.38
CA GLU A 245 52.67 26.45 -9.73
C GLU A 245 52.45 26.00 -8.28
N GLN A 246 51.47 26.56 -7.57
CA GLN A 246 51.15 26.12 -6.21
C GLN A 246 50.41 24.77 -6.17
N LEU A 247 49.53 24.50 -7.14
CA LEU A 247 48.84 23.19 -7.22
C LEU A 247 49.76 22.04 -7.68
N ASP A 248 50.74 22.32 -8.54
CA ASP A 248 51.71 21.30 -8.97
C ASP A 248 52.70 20.92 -7.86
N LEU A 249 52.98 21.83 -6.90
CA LEU A 249 53.76 21.50 -5.70
C LEU A 249 52.98 20.70 -4.66
N LEU A 250 51.64 20.80 -4.61
CA LEU A 250 50.80 20.05 -3.66
C LEU A 250 50.31 18.69 -4.18
N SER A 251 50.35 18.44 -5.50
CA SER A 251 49.87 17.18 -6.10
C SER A 251 50.96 16.11 -6.24
N ALA A 252 52.19 16.38 -5.80
CA ALA A 252 53.25 15.38 -5.79
C ALA A 252 52.84 14.16 -4.94
N PRO A 253 52.71 12.96 -5.53
CA PRO A 253 52.33 11.77 -4.80
C PRO A 253 53.42 11.41 -3.79
N ALA A 254 53.04 11.28 -2.52
CA ALA A 254 53.93 10.73 -1.51
C ALA A 254 54.40 9.33 -1.95
N PRO A 255 55.73 9.09 -2.02
CA PRO A 255 56.24 7.78 -2.38
C PRO A 255 55.89 6.79 -1.26
N GLY A 256 55.04 5.80 -1.53
CA GLY A 256 54.96 4.63 -0.66
C GLY A 256 53.64 3.87 -0.52
N VAL A 257 52.52 4.26 -1.14
CA VAL A 257 51.25 3.52 -0.95
C VAL A 257 50.91 2.71 -2.19
N GLY A 258 51.28 1.42 -2.16
CA GLY A 258 50.96 0.42 -3.16
C GLY A 258 49.46 0.32 -3.40
N ARG A 259 49.06 0.66 -4.62
CA ARG A 259 47.67 0.65 -5.10
C ARG A 259 47.33 -0.77 -5.59
N VAL A 260 46.70 -1.57 -4.74
CA VAL A 260 46.01 -2.81 -5.15
C VAL A 260 44.68 -2.40 -5.79
N PHE A 261 44.71 -2.10 -7.09
CA PHE A 261 43.51 -1.88 -7.88
C PHE A 261 43.04 -3.25 -8.40
N ARG A 262 42.05 -3.82 -7.71
CA ARG A 262 41.40 -5.07 -8.12
C ARG A 262 40.41 -4.70 -9.24
N ALA A 263 40.74 -5.12 -10.45
CA ALA A 263 39.78 -5.20 -11.55
C ALA A 263 38.58 -6.03 -11.10
N MET A 264 37.38 -5.52 -11.32
CA MET A 264 36.15 -6.28 -11.16
C MET A 264 35.40 -6.16 -12.48
N ASP A 265 35.21 -7.33 -13.08
CA ASP A 265 34.90 -7.58 -14.47
C ASP A 265 33.54 -7.06 -14.92
N ASP A 266 33.55 -6.49 -16.12
CA ASP A 266 32.40 -6.29 -16.99
C ASP A 266 32.02 -7.63 -17.62
N ASP A 267 31.01 -8.32 -17.09
CA ASP A 267 30.34 -9.43 -17.77
C ASP A 267 28.86 -9.45 -17.33
N ASN A 268 27.99 -8.80 -18.10
CA ASN A 268 26.57 -9.16 -18.26
C ASN A 268 25.90 -8.26 -19.32
N ALA A 269 26.35 -8.42 -20.57
CA ALA A 269 25.59 -8.02 -21.75
C ALA A 269 25.24 -9.29 -22.53
N MET A 270 24.09 -9.91 -22.20
CA MET A 270 23.52 -10.97 -23.02
C MET A 270 21.99 -10.85 -23.08
N ASP A 271 21.53 -10.79 -24.34
CA ASP A 271 20.28 -11.32 -24.88
C ASP A 271 18.93 -10.82 -24.34
N SER A 272 18.35 -9.85 -25.07
CA SER A 272 16.91 -9.85 -25.37
C SER A 272 16.62 -9.09 -26.66
N SER A 273 17.00 -9.71 -27.79
CA SER A 273 16.40 -9.43 -29.09
C SER A 273 15.75 -10.70 -29.61
N ALA A 274 14.53 -10.95 -29.14
CA ALA A 274 13.67 -11.99 -29.67
C ALA A 274 12.34 -11.36 -30.10
N ASN A 275 12.18 -11.26 -31.41
CA ASN A 275 10.98 -11.55 -32.19
C ASN A 275 9.62 -11.23 -31.58
N LEU A 276 8.86 -10.36 -32.27
CA LEU A 276 7.46 -10.61 -32.65
C LEU A 276 7.06 -9.62 -33.75
N ASN A 277 7.49 -9.91 -34.98
CA ASN A 277 6.77 -9.52 -36.21
C ASN A 277 6.17 -10.82 -36.78
N SER A 278 4.91 -11.08 -36.47
CA SER A 278 4.10 -12.10 -37.13
C SER A 278 2.64 -11.61 -37.09
N ASP A 279 2.16 -11.24 -38.27
CA ASP A 279 0.79 -11.39 -38.73
C ASP A 279 -0.36 -10.73 -37.94
N ARG A 280 -1.02 -9.77 -38.61
CA ARG A 280 -2.38 -10.03 -39.11
C ARG A 280 -2.87 -8.99 -40.09
N ASP A 281 -3.32 -9.53 -41.21
CA ASP A 281 -4.28 -9.00 -42.17
C ASP A 281 -5.61 -8.53 -41.51
#